data_AF-I5C3V3-F1
#
_entry.id   AF-I5C3V3-F1
#
_cell.length_a   1.000
_cell.length_b   1.000
_cell.length_c   1.000
_cell.angle_alpha   90.00
_cell.angle_beta   90.00
_cell.angle_gamma   90.00
#
_symmetry.space_group_name_H-M   'P 1'
#
loop_
_entity.id
_entity.type
_entity.pdbx_description
1 polymer ?
#
loop_
_entity_poly.entity_id
_entity_poly.type
_entity_poly.pdbx_seq_one_letter_code
_entity_poly.pdbx_strand_id
1 'polypeptide(L)'
;MEKEWQEHFPLWRKPIISSKTLRRAVHIILHGQAEEIVVNGETYDMPMPAQAHLDDQEVADVMNYILNSWGNDGGTMSAKKVKEIRNRP
;
A
#
# COMPACT_ATOMS: atom_id res chain seq x y z
N MET A 1 2.67 11.08 -26.84
CA MET A 1 2.47 9.80 -26.14
C MET A 1 2.98 9.84 -24.70
N GLU A 2 4.26 9.59 -24.37
CA GLU A 2 4.74 9.55 -22.96
C GLU A 2 4.30 10.77 -22.13
N LYS A 3 4.45 11.99 -22.68
CA LYS A 3 4.03 13.25 -22.04
C LYS A 3 2.51 13.38 -21.82
N GLU A 4 1.68 12.84 -22.70
CA GLU A 4 0.21 12.91 -22.60
C GLU A 4 -0.32 11.91 -21.56
N TRP A 5 0.28 10.73 -21.48
CA TRP A 5 0.03 9.79 -20.38
C TRP A 5 0.44 10.36 -19.02
N GLN A 6 1.43 11.27 -19.01
CA GLN A 6 1.89 11.87 -17.77
C GLN A 6 0.92 12.91 -17.19
N GLU A 7 0.17 13.61 -18.02
CA GLU A 7 -0.81 14.61 -17.59
C GLU A 7 -2.16 13.96 -17.23
N HIS A 8 -2.53 12.86 -17.89
CA HIS A 8 -3.83 12.21 -17.71
C HIS A 8 -3.93 11.22 -16.55
N PHE A 9 -2.82 10.76 -15.98
CA PHE A 9 -2.84 9.81 -14.86
C PHE A 9 -1.95 10.27 -13.67
N PRO A 10 -2.15 11.45 -13.08
CA PRO A 10 -1.24 12.06 -12.10
C PRO A 10 -0.88 11.23 -10.86
N LEU A 11 -1.53 10.08 -10.65
CA LEU A 11 -1.33 9.13 -9.56
C LEU A 11 -0.08 8.24 -9.71
N TRP A 12 0.36 7.86 -10.92
CA TRP A 12 1.49 6.91 -11.09
C TRP A 12 2.85 7.51 -10.76
N ARG A 13 2.95 8.84 -10.61
CA ARG A 13 4.20 9.54 -10.26
C ARG A 13 4.28 10.04 -8.83
N LYS A 14 3.18 9.96 -8.08
CA LYS A 14 3.15 10.38 -6.67
C LYS A 14 3.28 9.14 -5.81
N PRO A 15 4.20 9.13 -4.83
CA PRO A 15 4.43 7.96 -3.98
C PRO A 15 3.12 7.56 -3.30
N ILE A 16 2.67 6.35 -3.60
CA ILE A 16 1.40 5.80 -3.08
C ILE A 16 1.60 5.38 -1.62
N ILE A 17 2.79 4.87 -1.30
CA ILE A 17 3.16 4.46 0.05
C ILE A 17 4.39 5.26 0.49
N SER A 18 4.27 5.89 1.66
CA SER A 18 5.36 6.55 2.37
C SER A 18 5.59 5.84 3.70
N SER A 19 6.68 6.19 4.38
CA SER A 19 6.97 5.68 5.74
C SER A 19 5.81 5.91 6.74
N LYS A 20 5.01 6.97 6.55
CA LYS A 20 3.84 7.29 7.38
C LYS A 20 2.66 6.37 7.09
N THR A 21 2.46 5.96 5.83
CA THR A 21 1.32 5.13 5.40
C THR A 21 1.64 3.63 5.35
N LEU A 22 2.93 3.26 5.44
CA LEU A 22 3.42 1.88 5.42
C LEU A 22 2.68 0.94 6.39
N ARG A 23 2.49 1.37 7.65
CA ARG A 23 1.74 0.59 8.64
C ARG A 23 0.27 0.42 8.28
N ARG A 24 -0.35 1.48 7.76
CA ARG A 24 -1.75 1.47 7.32
C ARG A 24 -1.92 0.52 6.13
N ALA A 25 -1.00 0.52 5.16
CA ALA A 25 -1.06 -0.38 4.02
C ALA A 25 -1.03 -1.86 4.45
N VAL A 26 -0.12 -2.24 5.36
CA VAL A 26 -0.09 -3.60 5.92
C VAL A 26 -1.40 -3.94 6.63
N HIS A 27 -1.93 -3.02 7.44
CA HIS A 27 -3.21 -3.23 8.12
C HIS A 27 -4.36 -3.45 7.13
N ILE A 28 -4.42 -2.67 6.06
CA ILE A 28 -5.46 -2.81 5.02
C ILE A 28 -5.34 -4.17 4.32
N ILE A 29 -4.13 -4.66 4.02
CA ILE A 29 -3.96 -5.99 3.44
C ILE A 29 -4.51 -7.07 4.39
N LEU A 30 -4.22 -6.96 5.68
CA LEU A 30 -4.58 -7.98 6.66
C LEU A 30 -6.06 -7.95 7.09
N HIS A 31 -6.65 -6.77 7.18
CA HIS A 31 -7.97 -6.54 7.78
C HIS A 31 -9.00 -5.94 6.83
N GLY A 32 -8.57 -5.56 5.62
CA GLY A 32 -9.40 -4.88 4.64
C GLY A 32 -9.57 -3.39 4.93
N GLN A 33 -10.36 -2.74 4.09
CA GLN A 33 -10.80 -1.35 4.20
C GLN A 33 -12.18 -1.21 3.58
N ALA A 34 -13.10 -0.51 4.22
CA ALA A 34 -14.42 -0.21 3.66
C ALA A 34 -14.78 1.28 3.70
N GLU A 35 -13.98 2.11 4.39
CA GLU A 35 -14.22 3.54 4.46
C GLU A 35 -13.61 4.25 3.26
N GLU A 36 -14.23 5.37 2.88
CA GLU A 36 -13.71 6.29 1.88
C GLU A 36 -12.29 6.76 2.21
N ILE A 37 -11.43 6.80 1.21
CA ILE A 37 -10.06 7.31 1.30
C ILE A 37 -9.77 8.30 0.18
N VAL A 38 -8.90 9.26 0.47
CA VAL A 38 -8.36 10.17 -0.55
C VAL A 38 -6.90 9.80 -0.81
N VAL A 39 -6.59 9.45 -2.05
CA VAL A 39 -5.23 9.12 -2.49
C VAL A 39 -4.83 10.11 -3.57
N ASN A 40 -3.79 10.90 -3.31
CA ASN A 40 -3.25 11.89 -4.26
C ASN A 40 -4.26 12.94 -4.79
N GLY A 41 -5.36 13.15 -4.07
CA GLY A 41 -6.43 14.10 -4.42
C GLY A 41 -7.66 13.46 -5.04
N GLU A 42 -7.62 12.15 -5.34
CA GLU A 42 -8.75 11.39 -5.85
C GLU A 42 -9.42 10.61 -4.71
N THR A 43 -10.74 10.57 -4.72
CA THR A 43 -11.55 9.87 -3.71
C THR A 43 -11.87 8.45 -4.17
N TYR A 44 -11.69 7.49 -3.26
CA TYR A 44 -11.98 6.07 -3.47
C TYR A 44 -12.87 5.56 -2.34
N ASP A 45 -13.99 4.94 -2.69
CA ASP A 45 -14.99 4.39 -1.77
C ASP A 45 -15.23 2.88 -1.96
N MET A 46 -14.35 2.22 -2.72
CA MET A 46 -14.47 0.79 -2.98
C MET A 46 -13.96 -0.04 -1.79
N PRO A 47 -14.75 -1.01 -1.30
CA PRO A 47 -14.30 -1.89 -0.23
C PRO A 47 -13.20 -2.84 -0.74
N MET A 48 -12.12 -2.93 0.02
CA MET A 48 -11.04 -3.90 -0.15
C MET A 48 -11.19 -5.01 0.89
N PRO A 49 -11.51 -6.26 0.48
CA PRO A 49 -11.58 -7.39 1.40
C PRO A 49 -10.23 -7.74 2.03
N ALA A 50 -10.27 -8.18 3.28
CA ALA A 50 -9.10 -8.68 4.00
C ALA A 50 -8.45 -9.87 3.27
N GLN A 51 -7.13 -9.82 3.11
CA GLN A 51 -6.30 -10.90 2.60
C GLN A 51 -5.64 -11.67 3.76
N ALA A 52 -6.43 -12.01 4.79
CA ALA A 52 -5.93 -12.64 6.02
C ALA A 52 -5.31 -14.03 5.83
N HIS A 53 -5.53 -14.65 4.67
CA HIS A 53 -4.96 -15.95 4.30
C HIS A 53 -3.47 -15.89 3.98
N LEU A 54 -2.93 -14.71 3.68
CA LEU A 54 -1.51 -14.51 3.43
C LEU A 54 -0.73 -14.60 4.74
N ASP A 55 0.44 -15.23 4.69
CA ASP A 55 1.36 -15.26 5.83
C ASP A 55 2.16 -13.96 5.98
N ASP A 56 2.90 -13.83 7.09
CA ASP A 56 3.65 -12.59 7.39
C ASP A 56 4.79 -12.33 6.39
N GLN A 57 5.35 -13.38 5.77
CA GLN A 57 6.43 -13.28 4.80
C GLN A 57 5.88 -12.85 3.43
N GLU A 58 4.78 -13.44 2.98
CA GLU A 58 4.10 -13.08 1.73
C GLU A 58 3.68 -11.60 1.74
N VAL A 59 3.11 -11.13 2.85
CA VAL A 59 2.74 -9.72 3.01
C VAL A 59 3.99 -8.82 3.00
N ALA A 60 5.09 -9.25 3.64
CA ALA A 60 6.34 -8.50 3.63
C ALA A 60 6.92 -8.40 2.20
N ASP A 61 6.89 -9.48 1.43
CA ASP A 61 7.42 -9.54 0.06
C ASP A 61 6.62 -8.65 -0.89
N VAL A 62 5.28 -8.69 -0.81
CA VAL A 62 4.40 -7.79 -1.57
C VAL A 62 4.67 -6.33 -1.21
N MET A 63 4.80 -6.02 0.09
CA MET A 63 5.12 -4.66 0.53
C MET A 63 6.48 -4.19 0.03
N ASN A 64 7.50 -5.06 0.05
CA ASN A 64 8.80 -4.76 -0.49
C ASN A 64 8.76 -4.49 -2.00
N TYR A 65 8.00 -5.28 -2.75
CA TYR A 65 7.78 -5.02 -4.17
C TYR A 65 7.16 -3.64 -4.41
N ILE A 66 6.08 -3.31 -3.69
CA ILE A 66 5.41 -2.01 -3.82
C ILE A 66 6.36 -0.86 -3.47
N LEU A 67 7.06 -0.94 -2.34
CA LEU A 67 7.97 0.12 -1.87
C LEU A 67 9.11 0.42 -2.81
N ASN A 68 9.61 -0.60 -3.54
CA ASN A 68 10.73 -0.47 -4.45
C ASN A 68 10.29 -0.35 -5.93
N SER A 69 8.98 -0.20 -6.16
CA SER A 69 8.38 0.00 -7.49
C SER A 69 7.79 1.40 -7.62
N TRP A 70 7.51 1.81 -8.86
CA TRP A 70 6.73 3.02 -9.19
C TRP A 70 7.25 4.33 -8.59
N GLY A 71 8.56 4.43 -8.35
CA GLY A 71 9.18 5.65 -7.82
C GLY A 71 8.83 5.96 -6.36
N ASN A 72 8.36 4.97 -5.60
CA ASN A 72 8.23 5.08 -4.14
C ASN A 72 9.60 5.25 -3.47
N ASP A 73 9.61 5.73 -2.22
CA ASP A 73 10.83 6.07 -1.47
C ASP A 73 11.74 4.86 -1.13
N GLY A 74 11.36 3.64 -1.56
CA GLY A 74 12.07 2.41 -1.24
C GLY A 74 11.87 1.99 0.21
N GLY A 75 12.81 1.17 0.68
CA GLY A 75 12.84 0.65 2.05
C GLY A 75 12.47 -0.83 2.13
N THR A 76 12.36 -1.31 3.37
CA THR A 76 12.16 -2.73 3.66
C THR A 76 11.11 -2.97 4.73
N MET A 77 10.28 -3.96 4.46
CA MET A 77 9.33 -4.57 5.37
C MET A 77 9.83 -5.97 5.74
N SER A 78 9.84 -6.29 7.03
CA SER A 78 10.18 -7.63 7.53
C SER A 78 8.93 -8.37 8.00
N ALA A 79 8.93 -9.70 7.89
CA ALA A 79 7.85 -10.53 8.41
C ALA A 79 7.60 -10.29 9.91
N LYS A 80 8.66 -10.05 10.70
CA LYS A 80 8.52 -9.65 12.11
C LYS A 80 7.69 -8.38 12.26
N LYS A 81 7.91 -7.37 11.40
CA LYS A 81 7.16 -6.12 11.48
C LYS A 81 5.70 -6.30 11.06
N VAL A 82 5.45 -7.13 10.06
CA VAL A 82 4.08 -7.52 9.66
C VAL A 82 3.37 -8.21 10.83
N LYS A 83 4.02 -9.17 11.48
CA LYS A 83 3.49 -9.87 12.66
C LYS A 83 3.14 -8.92 13.81
N GLU A 84 3.99 -7.93 14.08
CA GLU A 84 3.71 -6.89 15.07
C GLU A 84 2.46 -6.07 14.72
N ILE A 85 2.21 -5.83 13.44
CA ILE A 85 1.02 -5.10 12.97
C ILE A 85 -0.22 -6.00 13.03
N ARG A 86 -0.11 -7.27 12.59
CA ARG A 86 -1.20 -8.26 12.61
C ARG A 86 -1.79 -8.47 14.00
N ASN A 87 -0.94 -8.44 15.04
CA ASN A 87 -1.35 -8.67 16.42
C ASN A 87 -1.88 -7.41 17.12
N ARG A 88 -1.92 -6.27 16.43
CA ARG A 88 -2.53 -5.05 16.98
C ARG A 88 -4.02 -5.03 16.60
N PRO A 89 -4.89 -4.64 17.55
CA PRO A 89 -6.31 -4.48 17.30
C PRO A 89 -6.61 -3.30 16.38
#